data_AF-A0ABD1VGW2-F1
#
_entry.id   AF-A0ABD1VGW2-F1
#
_cell.length_a   1.000
_cell.length_b   1.000
_cell.length_c   1.000
_cell.angle_alpha   90.00
_cell.angle_beta   90.00
_cell.angle_gamma   90.00
#
_symmetry.space_group_name_H-M   'P 1'
#
loop_
_entity.id
_entity.type
_entity.pdbx_description
1 polymer ?
#
loop_
_entity_poly.entity_id
_entity_poly.type
_entity_poly.pdbx_seq_one_letter_code
_entity_poly.pdbx_strand_id
1 'polypeptide(L)'
;MPTPETSLETSSNMSLEDIGLVLATSMVCGSAFQFFKGIYNSPKGQRLIRGTQAVRRNGLRSGGINVAWVCLSHVMECSIDHVRQKEDPWNHIFSSAAAAGLLQMRKGLGPASRWFLFGGVFGALVCYLPIPDN
;
A
#
# COMPACT_ATOMS: atom_id res chain seq x y z
N MET A 1 5.89 -16.34 31.59
CA MET A 1 6.78 -15.77 30.56
C MET A 1 6.29 -16.30 29.22
N PRO A 2 5.78 -15.45 28.31
CA PRO A 2 5.49 -15.92 26.95
C PRO A 2 6.81 -16.36 26.31
N THR A 3 6.83 -17.55 25.74
CA THR A 3 7.91 -18.02 24.88
C THR A 3 7.96 -17.14 23.62
N PRO A 4 9.14 -16.90 23.02
CA PRO A 4 9.30 -16.01 21.86
C PRO A 4 8.37 -16.36 20.67
N GLU A 5 7.94 -17.62 20.58
CA GLU A 5 6.94 -18.12 19.63
C GLU A 5 5.57 -17.41 19.74
N THR A 6 5.10 -17.09 20.94
CA THR A 6 3.74 -16.56 21.18
C THR A 6 3.63 -15.07 20.86
N SER A 7 4.73 -14.32 20.97
CA SER A 7 4.82 -12.93 20.50
C SER A 7 4.80 -12.84 18.98
N LEU A 8 5.49 -13.75 18.28
CA LEU A 8 5.51 -13.82 16.82
C LEU A 8 4.15 -14.17 16.23
N GLU A 9 3.41 -15.09 16.86
CA GLU A 9 2.06 -15.46 16.42
C GLU A 9 1.04 -14.31 16.59
N THR A 10 1.25 -13.40 17.53
CA THR A 10 0.30 -12.29 17.78
C THR A 10 0.56 -11.09 16.87
N SER A 11 1.81 -10.86 16.46
CA SER A 11 2.17 -9.87 15.41
C SER A 11 1.74 -10.29 13.99
N SER A 12 1.48 -11.59 13.76
CA SER A 12 1.36 -12.17 12.41
C SER A 12 -0.06 -12.42 11.90
N ASN A 13 -1.11 -12.10 12.66
CA ASN A 13 -2.48 -12.46 12.29
C ASN A 13 -3.25 -11.25 11.78
N MET A 14 -3.18 -11.02 10.46
CA MET A 14 -4.08 -10.10 9.78
C MET A 14 -5.47 -10.75 9.73
N SER A 15 -6.40 -10.24 10.53
CA SER A 15 -7.75 -10.78 10.62
C SER A 15 -8.54 -10.54 9.33
N LEU A 16 -9.64 -11.28 9.12
CA LEU A 16 -10.53 -11.04 7.97
C LEU A 16 -11.11 -9.62 7.97
N GLU A 17 -11.31 -9.03 9.15
CA GLU A 17 -11.79 -7.66 9.31
C GLU A 17 -10.74 -6.65 8.86
N ASP A 18 -9.46 -6.87 9.20
CA ASP A 18 -8.34 -6.03 8.75
C ASP A 18 -8.16 -6.10 7.23
N ILE A 19 -8.28 -7.30 6.64
CA ILE A 19 -8.28 -7.49 5.19
C ILE A 19 -9.42 -6.70 4.55
N GLY A 20 -10.62 -6.76 5.14
CA GLY A 20 -11.78 -6.01 4.69
C GLY A 20 -11.53 -4.50 4.69
N LEU A 21 -10.92 -3.97 5.75
CA LEU A 21 -10.57 -2.56 5.87
C LEU A 21 -9.49 -2.14 4.86
N VAL A 22 -8.45 -2.96 4.68
CA VAL A 22 -7.39 -2.73 3.68
C VAL A 22 -7.98 -2.71 2.27
N LEU A 23 -8.86 -3.66 1.96
CA LEU A 23 -9.54 -3.74 0.67
C LEU A 23 -10.38 -2.48 0.42
N ALA A 24 -11.23 -2.10 1.38
CA ALA A 24 -12.10 -0.93 1.27
C ALA A 24 -11.28 0.36 1.08
N THR A 25 -10.30 0.59 1.93
CA THR A 25 -9.44 1.79 1.90
C THR A 25 -8.69 1.88 0.57
N SER A 26 -8.12 0.77 0.11
CA SER A 26 -7.39 0.73 -1.16
C SER A 26 -8.28 0.98 -2.37
N MET A 27 -9.53 0.47 -2.36
CA MET A 27 -10.51 0.76 -3.40
C MET A 27 -10.93 2.23 -3.41
N VAL A 28 -11.13 2.83 -2.24
CA VAL A 28 -11.45 4.27 -2.11
C VAL A 28 -10.29 5.12 -2.63
N CYS A 29 -9.05 4.86 -2.21
CA CYS A 29 -7.88 5.59 -2.70
C CYS A 29 -7.67 5.41 -4.22
N GLY A 30 -7.81 4.18 -4.73
CA GLY A 30 -7.64 3.87 -6.15
C GLY A 30 -8.70 4.52 -7.05
N SER A 31 -9.95 4.55 -6.58
CA SER A 31 -11.06 5.21 -7.29
C SER A 31 -10.92 6.72 -7.26
N ALA A 32 -10.59 7.32 -6.11
CA ALA A 32 -10.33 8.75 -6.00
C ALA A 32 -9.19 9.19 -6.94
N PHE A 33 -8.07 8.47 -6.96
CA PHE A 33 -6.94 8.77 -7.85
C PHE A 33 -7.36 8.75 -9.33
N GLN A 34 -8.13 7.73 -9.74
CA GLN A 34 -8.60 7.62 -11.11
C GLN A 34 -9.65 8.69 -11.48
N PHE A 35 -10.45 9.12 -10.51
CA PHE A 35 -11.41 10.22 -10.66
C PHE A 35 -10.71 11.56 -10.91
N PHE A 36 -9.73 11.91 -10.07
CA PHE A 36 -8.93 13.13 -10.23
C PHE A 36 -8.19 13.10 -11.56
N LYS A 37 -7.51 12.00 -11.88
CA LYS A 37 -6.83 11.84 -13.17
C LYS A 37 -7.80 11.99 -14.35
N GLY A 38 -9.03 11.47 -14.22
CA GLY A 38 -10.09 11.61 -15.21
C GLY A 38 -10.57 13.05 -15.39
N ILE A 39 -10.67 13.83 -14.31
CA ILE A 39 -11.02 15.25 -14.35
C ILE A 39 -9.92 16.09 -15.01
N TYR A 40 -8.67 15.87 -14.62
CA TYR A 40 -7.52 16.64 -15.13
C TYR A 40 -7.27 16.42 -16.62
N ASN A 41 -7.44 15.19 -17.09
CA ASN A 41 -7.20 14.84 -18.49
C ASN A 41 -8.40 15.15 -19.42
N SER A 42 -9.44 15.80 -18.91
CA SER A 42 -10.68 16.02 -19.68
C SER A 42 -10.84 17.44 -20.21
N PRO A 43 -11.36 17.60 -21.46
CA PRO A 43 -11.68 18.90 -22.02
C PRO A 43 -12.75 19.64 -21.20
N LYS A 44 -12.74 20.97 -21.27
CA LYS A 44 -13.67 21.84 -20.54
C LYS A 44 -15.12 21.45 -20.87
N GLY A 45 -15.96 21.25 -19.84
CA GLY A 45 -17.39 20.94 -19.99
C GLY A 45 -17.81 19.48 -19.74
N GLN A 46 -16.91 18.49 -19.79
CA GLN A 46 -17.25 17.07 -19.53
C GLN A 46 -16.45 16.42 -18.39
N ARG A 47 -15.83 17.23 -17.53
CA ARG A 47 -14.88 16.77 -16.50
C ARG A 47 -15.49 15.75 -15.52
N LEU A 48 -16.72 15.98 -15.05
CA LEU A 48 -17.39 15.08 -14.10
C LEU A 48 -17.79 13.75 -14.76
N ILE A 49 -18.36 13.81 -15.96
CA ILE A 49 -18.79 12.62 -16.73
C ILE A 49 -17.58 11.74 -17.07
N ARG A 50 -16.46 12.36 -17.45
CA ARG A 50 -15.22 11.63 -17.78
C ARG A 50 -14.49 11.14 -16.53
N GLY A 51 -14.57 11.88 -15.43
CA GLY A 51 -14.10 11.44 -14.11
C GLY A 51 -14.78 10.15 -13.68
N THR A 52 -16.12 10.12 -13.68
CA THR A 52 -16.88 8.90 -13.31
C THR A 52 -16.67 7.77 -14.30
N GLN A 53 -16.60 8.04 -15.61
CA GLN A 53 -16.25 7.03 -16.61
C GLN A 53 -14.85 6.47 -16.41
N ALA A 54 -13.87 7.28 -16.01
CA ALA A 54 -12.51 6.84 -15.72
C ALA A 54 -12.47 5.90 -14.51
N VAL A 55 -13.22 6.21 -13.45
CA VAL A 55 -13.39 5.32 -12.28
C VAL A 55 -14.05 4.01 -12.69
N ARG A 56 -15.13 4.06 -13.48
CA ARG A 56 -15.80 2.84 -13.93
C ARG A 56 -14.91 1.93 -14.78
N ARG A 57 -14.03 2.52 -15.60
CA ARG A 57 -13.16 1.76 -16.50
C ARG A 57 -11.93 1.17 -15.80
N ASN A 58 -11.35 1.90 -14.84
CA ASN A 58 -10.04 1.57 -14.28
C ASN A 58 -9.99 1.57 -12.74
N GLY A 59 -11.08 1.91 -12.05
CA GLY A 59 -11.12 2.05 -10.59
C GLY A 59 -10.75 0.75 -9.88
N LEU A 60 -11.32 -0.37 -10.32
CA LEU A 60 -10.99 -1.70 -9.77
C LEU A 60 -9.53 -2.09 -10.03
N ARG A 61 -8.99 -1.77 -11.21
CA ARG A 61 -7.60 -2.05 -11.57
C ARG A 61 -6.62 -1.26 -10.70
N SER A 62 -6.89 0.04 -10.51
CA SER A 62 -6.07 0.92 -9.67
C SER A 62 -6.20 0.56 -8.18
N GLY A 63 -7.41 0.24 -7.70
CA GLY A 63 -7.63 -0.24 -6.34
C GLY A 63 -6.93 -1.57 -6.08
N GLY A 64 -7.06 -2.55 -6.99
CA GLY A 64 -6.46 -3.88 -6.84
C GLY A 64 -4.94 -3.86 -6.77
N ILE A 65 -4.26 -2.98 -7.53
CA ILE A 65 -2.80 -2.84 -7.42
C ILE A 65 -2.37 -2.19 -6.10
N ASN A 66 -3.19 -1.29 -5.53
CA ASN A 66 -2.93 -0.70 -4.21
C ASN A 66 -3.11 -1.74 -3.10
N VAL A 67 -4.15 -2.58 -3.17
CA VAL A 67 -4.35 -3.70 -2.22
C VAL A 67 -3.15 -4.64 -2.28
N ALA A 68 -2.74 -5.04 -3.50
CA ALA A 68 -1.60 -5.93 -3.67
C ALA A 68 -0.32 -5.34 -3.09
N TRP A 69 -0.14 -4.02 -3.16
CA TRP A 69 1.00 -3.35 -2.53
C TRP A 69 0.94 -3.48 -1.01
N VAL A 70 -0.18 -3.10 -0.38
CA VAL A 70 -0.34 -3.17 1.07
C VAL A 70 -0.16 -4.59 1.60
N CYS A 71 -0.83 -5.58 0.99
CA CYS A 71 -0.67 -6.98 1.36
C CYS A 71 0.78 -7.47 1.22
N LEU A 72 1.46 -7.09 0.13
CA LEU A 72 2.84 -7.50 -0.10
C LEU A 72 3.80 -6.87 0.92
N SER A 73 3.57 -5.62 1.32
CA SER A 73 4.35 -4.96 2.38
C SER A 73 4.26 -5.73 3.70
N HIS A 74 3.04 -6.11 4.12
CA HIS A 74 2.83 -6.92 5.33
C HIS A 74 3.53 -8.28 5.25
N VAL A 75 3.42 -8.99 4.12
CA VAL A 75 4.11 -10.28 3.94
C VAL A 75 5.64 -10.12 4.04
N MET A 76 6.17 -9.01 3.50
CA MET A 76 7.60 -8.72 3.56
C MET A 76 8.05 -8.35 4.98
N GLU A 77 7.24 -7.60 5.74
CA GLU A 77 7.48 -7.34 7.18
C GLU A 77 7.57 -8.64 7.95
N CYS A 78 6.55 -9.50 7.85
CA CYS A 78 6.56 -10.80 8.53
C CYS A 78 7.79 -11.64 8.14
N SER A 79 8.20 -11.60 6.87
CA SER A 79 9.38 -12.33 6.41
C SER A 79 10.68 -11.78 7.02
N ILE A 80 10.83 -10.46 7.09
CA ILE A 80 12.02 -9.81 7.65
C ILE A 80 12.07 -9.98 9.17
N ASP A 81 10.95 -9.82 9.85
CA ASP A 81 10.82 -9.99 11.29
C ASP A 81 11.07 -11.44 11.69
N HIS A 82 10.60 -12.41 10.91
CA HIS A 82 10.89 -13.83 11.13
C HIS A 82 12.39 -14.15 10.96
N VAL A 83 13.06 -13.55 9.98
CA VAL A 83 14.50 -13.80 9.74
C VAL A 83 15.38 -13.08 10.77
N ARG A 84 15.03 -11.85 11.16
CA ARG A 84 15.85 -11.00 12.04
C ARG A 84 15.49 -11.08 13.51
N GLN A 85 14.29 -11.57 13.85
CA GLN A 85 13.77 -11.64 15.22
C GLN A 85 13.86 -10.28 15.96
N LYS A 86 13.69 -9.19 15.21
CA LYS A 86 13.78 -7.80 15.69
C LYS A 86 12.78 -6.94 14.95
N GLU A 87 11.95 -6.24 15.71
CA GLU A 87 10.99 -5.26 15.22
C GLU A 87 11.64 -3.88 15.19
N ASP A 88 12.16 -3.48 14.02
CA ASP A 88 12.73 -2.16 13.79
C ASP A 88 11.85 -1.37 12.81
N PRO A 89 11.67 -0.04 12.99
CA PRO A 89 10.93 0.79 12.04
C PRO A 89 11.54 0.78 10.62
N TRP A 90 12.82 0.40 10.51
CA TRP A 90 13.49 0.18 9.24
C TRP A 90 12.93 -1.01 8.46
N ASN A 91 12.39 -2.04 9.12
CA ASN A 91 11.80 -3.19 8.45
C ASN A 91 10.54 -2.76 7.67
N HIS A 92 9.68 -1.94 8.28
CA HIS A 92 8.48 -1.39 7.64
C HIS A 92 8.80 -0.42 6.47
N ILE A 93 9.87 0.40 6.60
CA ILE A 93 10.30 1.27 5.49
C ILE A 93 10.78 0.42 4.32
N PHE A 94 11.59 -0.60 4.59
CA PHE A 94 12.20 -1.42 3.55
C PHE A 94 11.17 -2.36 2.88
N SER A 95 10.27 -2.98 3.65
CA SER A 95 9.19 -3.81 3.15
C SER A 95 8.28 -3.03 2.19
N SER A 96 7.87 -1.83 2.59
CA SER A 96 6.97 -0.98 1.81
C SER A 96 7.63 -0.48 0.53
N ALA A 97 8.92 -0.10 0.61
CA ALA A 97 9.72 0.25 -0.56
C ALA A 97 9.89 -0.95 -1.51
N ALA A 98 10.27 -2.11 -0.99
CA ALA A 98 10.48 -3.33 -1.76
C ALA A 98 9.19 -3.79 -2.44
N ALA A 99 8.06 -3.81 -1.74
CA ALA A 99 6.76 -4.17 -2.28
C ALA A 99 6.32 -3.24 -3.43
N ALA A 100 6.48 -1.92 -3.25
CA ALA A 100 6.19 -0.93 -4.29
C ALA A 100 7.06 -1.12 -5.53
N GLY A 101 8.37 -1.36 -5.34
CA GLY A 101 9.31 -1.64 -6.42
C GLY A 101 8.98 -2.92 -7.17
N LEU A 102 8.74 -4.03 -6.45
CA LEU A 102 8.46 -5.37 -6.99
C LEU A 102 7.22 -5.37 -7.90
N LEU A 103 6.11 -4.78 -7.45
CA LEU A 103 4.89 -4.69 -8.25
C LEU A 103 5.07 -3.88 -9.53
N GLN A 104 6.05 -2.98 -9.52
CA GLN A 104 6.30 -2.09 -10.61
C GLN A 104 7.41 -2.55 -11.59
N MET A 105 8.19 -3.58 -11.22
CA MET A 105 9.24 -4.17 -12.06
C MET A 105 8.78 -4.55 -13.46
N ARG A 106 7.53 -5.02 -13.61
CA ARG A 106 6.93 -5.37 -14.90
C ARG A 106 6.76 -4.20 -15.89
N LYS A 107 6.86 -2.94 -15.44
CA LYS A 107 6.84 -1.76 -16.33
C LYS A 107 8.25 -1.21 -16.62
N GLY A 108 9.30 -1.92 -16.20
CA GLY A 108 10.71 -1.55 -16.38
C GLY A 108 11.36 -0.98 -15.13
N LEU A 109 12.70 -0.89 -15.17
CA LEU A 109 13.52 -0.48 -14.02
C LEU A 109 13.28 0.98 -13.61
N GLY A 110 13.15 1.90 -14.57
CA GLY A 110 12.89 3.33 -14.26
C GLY A 110 11.60 3.55 -13.45
N PRO A 111 10.44 3.03 -13.90
CA PRO A 111 9.22 3.08 -13.12
C PRO A 111 9.32 2.36 -11.77
N ALA A 112 10.05 1.24 -11.70
CA ALA A 112 10.24 0.50 -10.46
C ALA A 112 11.03 1.30 -9.41
N SER A 113 12.13 1.95 -9.79
CA SER A 113 12.91 2.80 -8.87
C SER A 113 12.10 3.98 -8.34
N ARG A 114 11.25 4.61 -9.18
CA ARG A 114 10.37 5.70 -8.74
C ARG A 114 9.33 5.23 -7.72
N TRP A 115 8.75 4.06 -7.95
CA TRP A 115 7.78 3.48 -7.01
C TRP A 115 8.43 2.97 -5.73
N PHE A 116 9.65 2.44 -5.81
CA PHE A 116 10.46 2.09 -4.63
C PHE A 116 10.69 3.30 -3.73
N LEU A 117 11.13 4.43 -4.30
CA LEU A 117 11.34 5.68 -3.56
C LEU A 117 10.02 6.19 -2.95
N PHE A 118 8.94 6.17 -3.72
CA PHE A 118 7.62 6.56 -3.22
C PHE A 118 7.17 5.68 -2.04
N GLY A 119 7.30 4.36 -2.16
CA GLY A 119 6.97 3.41 -1.10
C GLY A 119 7.82 3.59 0.15
N GLY A 120 9.12 3.84 -0.01
CA GLY A 120 10.01 4.11 1.12
C GLY A 120 9.70 5.42 1.85
N VAL A 121 9.42 6.50 1.11
CA VAL A 121 9.03 7.78 1.72
C VAL A 121 7.68 7.65 2.42
N PHE A 122 6.72 6.94 1.83
CA PHE A 122 5.42 6.69 2.44
C PHE A 122 5.55 5.83 3.71
N GLY A 123 6.32 4.75 3.66
CA GLY A 123 6.60 3.90 4.81
C GLY A 123 7.31 4.66 5.94
N ALA A 124 8.26 5.54 5.61
CA ALA A 124 8.93 6.40 6.58
C ALA A 124 7.96 7.40 7.21
N LEU A 125 7.09 8.03 6.40
CA LEU A 125 6.08 8.95 6.92
C LEU A 125 5.16 8.26 7.94
N VAL A 126 4.69 7.05 7.63
CA VAL A 126 3.82 6.28 8.53
C VAL A 126 4.55 5.92 9.82
N CYS A 127 5.79 5.44 9.74
CA CYS A 127 6.58 5.11 10.93
C CYS A 127 6.92 6.32 11.82
N TYR A 128 7.07 7.51 11.23
CA TYR A 128 7.43 8.73 11.96
C TYR A 128 6.23 9.63 12.29
N LEU A 129 5.02 9.25 11.89
CA LEU A 129 3.82 9.99 12.26
C LEU A 129 3.52 9.71 13.75
N PRO A 130 3.49 10.74 14.63
CA PRO A 130 3.04 10.56 15.99
C PRO A 130 1.54 10.29 15.96
N ILE A 131 1.14 9.04 16.18
CA ILE A 131 -0.25 8.71 16.46
C ILE A 131 -0.52 9.25 17.87
N PRO A 132 -1.47 10.18 18.08
CA PRO A 132 -1.85 10.58 19.42
C PRO A 132 -2.46 9.37 20.12
N ASP A 133 -1.84 8.95 21.22
CA ASP A 133 -2.38 7.93 22.12
C ASP A 133 -3.69 8.47 22.73
N ASN A 134 -4.84 8.02 22.20
CA ASN A 134 -6.15 8.23 22.83
C ASN A 134 -7.02 6.99 22.70
#